data_AF-A0A976DUT9-F1
#
_entry.id   AF-A0A976DUT9-F1
#
_cell.length_a   1.000
_cell.length_b   1.000
_cell.length_c   1.000
_cell.angle_alpha   90.00
_cell.angle_beta   90.00
_cell.angle_gamma   90.00
#
_symmetry.space_group_name_H-M   'P 1'
#
loop_
_entity.id
_entity.type
_entity.pdbx_description
1 polymer ?
#
loop_
_entity_poly.entity_id
_entity_poly.type
_entity_poly.pdbx_seq_one_letter_code
_entity_poly.pdbx_strand_id
1 'polypeptide(L)'
;MSLSRRITRQPIAFDPAAAADLASSQPDLGPEVMGLLAATAGCSPYLRGLALREVDWLDEAAADPEAALEAVLAAAGQAAPDVLPAALRVAKRRTALLAALCDLGGVWPLEAVTGALTRLADRAVHLALTVEVAEAIRRGKLPGATPEDAATSGGMVALAMGKMGAGELN
;
A
#
# COMPACT_ATOMS: atom_id res chain seq x y z
N MET A 1 -11.37 -2.21 -13.34
CA MET A 1 -11.32 -1.38 -14.59
C MET A 1 -10.03 -0.60 -14.58
N SER A 2 -9.28 -0.58 -15.70
CA SER A 2 -7.91 -0.04 -15.74
C SER A 2 -7.81 1.43 -15.40
N LEU A 3 -6.65 1.80 -14.83
CA LEU A 3 -6.27 3.16 -14.49
C LEU A 3 -6.32 4.06 -15.74
N SER A 4 -5.74 3.61 -16.85
CA SER A 4 -5.67 4.36 -18.12
C SER A 4 -7.03 4.88 -18.61
N ARG A 5 -8.11 4.13 -18.39
CA ARG A 5 -9.47 4.50 -18.85
C ARG A 5 -10.20 5.45 -17.90
N ARG A 6 -9.65 5.68 -16.70
CA ARG A 6 -10.29 6.44 -15.61
C ARG A 6 -9.54 7.72 -15.27
N ILE A 7 -8.32 7.91 -15.77
CA ILE A 7 -7.55 9.14 -15.56
C ILE A 7 -8.34 10.33 -16.13
N THR A 8 -8.59 11.32 -15.28
CA THR A 8 -9.29 12.57 -15.65
C THR A 8 -8.40 13.79 -15.57
N ARG A 9 -7.26 13.68 -14.88
CA ARG A 9 -6.29 14.75 -14.66
C ARG A 9 -4.92 14.15 -14.37
N GLN A 10 -3.89 14.98 -14.47
CA GLN A 10 -2.54 14.65 -14.02
C GLN A 10 -1.86 15.93 -13.51
N PRO A 11 -0.90 15.83 -12.58
CA PRO A 11 -0.20 17.01 -12.10
C PRO A 11 0.68 17.62 -13.20
N ILE A 12 1.05 18.90 -13.02
CA ILE A 12 2.10 19.54 -13.82
C ILE A 12 3.42 19.26 -13.11
N ALA A 13 4.35 18.57 -13.78
CA ALA A 13 5.64 18.24 -13.20
C ALA A 13 6.39 19.50 -12.74
N PHE A 14 6.70 19.58 -11.44
CA PHE A 14 7.52 20.65 -10.89
C PHE A 14 8.97 20.55 -11.37
N ASP A 15 9.50 19.32 -11.45
CA ASP A 15 10.79 18.99 -12.06
C ASP A 15 10.57 18.19 -13.35
N PRO A 16 10.60 18.85 -14.54
CA PRO A 16 10.44 18.18 -15.82
C PRO A 16 11.56 17.21 -16.17
N ALA A 17 12.77 17.43 -15.65
CA ALA A 17 13.91 16.54 -15.91
C ALA A 17 13.70 15.21 -15.17
N ALA A 18 13.30 15.26 -13.90
CA ALA A 18 12.97 14.06 -13.14
C ALA A 18 11.78 13.28 -13.74
N ALA A 19 10.80 13.97 -14.32
CA ALA A 19 9.69 13.33 -15.04
C ALA A 19 10.18 12.61 -16.31
N ALA A 20 11.01 13.27 -17.12
CA ALA A 20 11.58 12.69 -18.33
C ALA A 20 12.49 11.49 -18.04
N ASP A 21 13.33 11.58 -17.01
CA ASP A 21 14.16 10.47 -16.54
C ASP A 21 13.31 9.24 -16.23
N LEU A 22 12.21 9.40 -15.48
CA LEU A 22 11.33 8.30 -15.15
C LEU A 22 10.68 7.71 -16.41
N ALA A 23 10.17 8.55 -17.29
CA ALA A 23 9.50 8.11 -18.52
C ALA A 23 10.44 7.29 -19.43
N SER A 24 11.73 7.64 -19.48
CA SER A 24 12.73 6.89 -20.24
C SER A 24 13.15 5.57 -19.58
N SER A 25 12.99 5.44 -18.27
CA SER A 25 13.40 4.25 -17.50
C SER A 25 12.38 3.10 -17.52
N GLN A 26 11.18 3.34 -18.06
CA GLN A 26 10.03 2.44 -17.90
C GLN A 26 9.38 2.12 -19.27
N PRO A 27 9.66 0.96 -19.88
CA PRO A 27 9.27 0.73 -21.27
C PRO A 27 7.84 0.21 -21.50
N ASP A 28 7.10 -0.27 -20.48
CA ASP A 28 5.91 -1.12 -20.73
C ASP A 28 4.55 -0.54 -20.28
N LEU A 29 4.52 0.69 -19.73
CA LEU A 29 3.26 1.33 -19.37
C LEU A 29 2.68 2.12 -20.56
N GLY A 30 1.36 1.98 -20.79
CA GLY A 30 0.64 2.79 -21.78
C GLY A 30 0.80 4.30 -21.55
N PRO A 31 0.72 5.14 -22.60
CA PRO A 31 1.13 6.54 -22.57
C PRO A 31 0.38 7.38 -21.52
N GLU A 32 -0.89 7.08 -21.25
CA GLU A 32 -1.68 7.78 -20.23
C GLU A 32 -1.16 7.51 -18.82
N VAL A 33 -0.86 6.25 -18.51
CA VAL A 33 -0.34 5.85 -17.19
C VAL A 33 1.09 6.35 -17.02
N MET A 34 1.89 6.27 -18.08
CA MET A 34 3.25 6.80 -18.08
C MET A 34 3.27 8.31 -17.84
N GLY A 35 2.40 9.06 -18.51
CA GLY A 35 2.28 10.51 -18.33
C GLY A 35 1.98 10.89 -16.89
N LEU A 36 0.99 10.21 -16.27
CA LEU A 36 0.65 10.41 -14.86
C LEU A 36 1.80 10.04 -13.93
N LEU A 37 2.45 8.89 -14.14
CA LEU A 37 3.54 8.40 -13.29
C LEU A 37 4.76 9.34 -13.36
N ALA A 38 5.16 9.75 -14.56
CA ALA A 38 6.25 10.69 -14.81
C ALA A 38 5.98 12.06 -14.17
N ALA A 39 4.78 12.63 -14.40
CA ALA A 39 4.40 13.89 -13.79
C ALA A 39 4.38 13.82 -12.26
N THR A 40 3.87 12.71 -11.71
CA THR A 40 3.88 12.43 -10.26
C THR A 40 5.30 12.40 -9.70
N ALA A 41 6.22 11.71 -10.38
CA ALA A 41 7.62 11.64 -9.99
C ALA A 41 8.33 13.00 -10.06
N GLY A 42 7.97 13.83 -11.03
CA GLY A 42 8.45 15.22 -11.13
C GLY A 42 7.96 16.13 -10.01
N CYS A 43 6.88 15.77 -9.31
CA CYS A 43 6.36 16.54 -8.18
C CYS A 43 6.77 15.98 -6.81
N SER A 44 7.20 14.72 -6.73
CA SER A 44 7.48 14.06 -5.46
C SER A 44 8.67 13.11 -5.56
N PRO A 45 9.84 13.47 -5.00
CA PRO A 45 11.00 12.58 -4.91
C PRO A 45 10.69 11.28 -4.17
N TYR A 46 9.76 11.33 -3.20
CA TYR A 46 9.29 10.13 -2.49
C TYR A 46 8.54 9.19 -3.44
N LEU A 47 7.55 9.68 -4.19
CA LEU A 47 6.78 8.85 -5.12
C LEU A 47 7.62 8.38 -6.30
N ARG A 48 8.57 9.19 -6.78
CA ARG A 48 9.59 8.76 -7.75
C ARG A 48 10.37 7.55 -7.22
N GLY A 49 10.84 7.61 -5.98
CA GLY A 49 11.55 6.51 -5.35
C GLY A 49 10.69 5.26 -5.17
N LEU A 50 9.37 5.40 -4.96
CA LEU A 50 8.46 4.25 -4.93
C LEU A 50 8.28 3.65 -6.33
N ALA A 51 8.01 4.48 -7.34
CA ALA A 51 7.82 4.05 -8.72
C ALA A 51 9.02 3.25 -9.26
N LEU A 52 10.24 3.70 -8.96
CA LEU A 52 11.47 2.97 -9.34
C LEU A 52 11.63 1.64 -8.61
N ARG A 53 11.17 1.54 -7.36
CA ARG A 53 11.29 0.30 -6.56
C ARG A 53 10.23 -0.74 -6.89
N GLU A 54 9.03 -0.29 -7.28
CA GLU A 54 7.88 -1.16 -7.52
C GLU A 54 7.57 -1.27 -9.02
N VAL A 55 8.59 -1.08 -9.87
CA VAL A 55 8.47 -1.13 -11.33
C VAL A 55 7.72 -2.36 -11.83
N ASP A 56 8.14 -3.54 -11.39
CA ASP A 56 7.59 -4.82 -11.85
C ASP A 56 6.13 -5.06 -11.42
N TRP A 57 5.59 -4.21 -10.55
CA TRP A 57 4.22 -4.29 -10.05
C TRP A 57 3.29 -3.25 -10.68
N LEU A 58 3.82 -2.25 -11.39
CA LEU A 58 3.01 -1.15 -11.92
C LEU A 58 2.01 -1.60 -12.97
N ASP A 59 2.32 -2.62 -13.78
CA ASP A 59 1.41 -3.13 -14.80
C ASP A 59 0.15 -3.74 -14.17
N GLU A 60 0.33 -4.54 -13.11
CA GLU A 60 -0.77 -5.09 -12.32
C GLU A 60 -1.62 -3.97 -11.70
N ALA A 61 -0.96 -3.00 -11.06
CA ALA A 61 -1.61 -1.87 -10.42
C ALA A 61 -2.41 -1.00 -11.41
N ALA A 62 -1.88 -0.81 -12.62
CA ALA A 62 -2.52 -0.04 -13.68
C ALA A 62 -3.67 -0.79 -14.35
N ALA A 63 -3.60 -2.13 -14.44
CA ALA A 63 -4.62 -2.96 -15.04
C ALA A 63 -5.92 -2.99 -14.21
N ASP A 64 -5.81 -3.08 -12.88
CA ASP A 64 -6.95 -2.99 -11.97
C ASP A 64 -6.52 -2.48 -10.58
N PRO A 65 -6.68 -1.17 -10.29
CA PRO A 65 -6.26 -0.56 -9.03
C PRO A 65 -6.88 -1.21 -7.80
N GLU A 66 -8.19 -1.49 -7.83
CA GLU A 66 -8.90 -2.06 -6.70
C GLU A 66 -8.44 -3.50 -6.43
N ALA A 67 -8.32 -4.34 -7.47
CA ALA A 67 -7.83 -5.70 -7.30
C ALA A 67 -6.37 -5.75 -6.83
N ALA A 68 -5.51 -4.85 -7.33
CA ALA A 68 -4.12 -4.75 -6.91
C ALA A 68 -3.99 -4.36 -5.43
N LEU A 69 -4.86 -3.46 -4.92
CA LEU A 69 -4.92 -3.15 -3.50
C LEU A 69 -5.27 -4.39 -2.66
N GLU A 70 -6.31 -5.15 -3.06
CA GLU A 70 -6.68 -6.38 -2.35
C GLU A 70 -5.54 -7.40 -2.35
N ALA A 71 -4.87 -7.59 -3.49
CA ALA A 71 -3.74 -8.50 -3.62
C ALA A 71 -2.57 -8.11 -2.70
N VAL A 72 -2.25 -6.81 -2.62
CA VAL A 72 -1.21 -6.28 -1.72
C VAL A 72 -1.54 -6.57 -0.25
N LEU A 73 -2.78 -6.33 0.18
CA LEU A 73 -3.21 -6.57 1.56
C LEU A 73 -3.27 -8.06 1.91
N ALA A 74 -3.67 -8.90 0.96
CA ALA A 74 -3.72 -10.35 1.11
C ALA A 74 -2.32 -10.96 1.21
N ALA A 75 -1.40 -10.55 0.34
CA ALA A 75 -0.02 -11.06 0.32
C ALA A 75 0.70 -10.82 1.65
N ALA A 76 0.51 -9.65 2.27
CA ALA A 76 1.04 -9.36 3.60
C ALA A 76 0.52 -10.34 4.68
N GLY A 77 -0.72 -10.80 4.53
CA GLY A 77 -1.36 -11.76 5.44
C GLY A 77 -0.90 -13.20 5.29
N GLN A 78 -0.27 -13.55 4.17
CA GLN A 78 0.26 -14.87 3.89
C GLN A 78 1.75 -14.99 4.24
N ALA A 79 2.39 -13.87 4.61
CA ALA A 79 3.79 -13.81 4.98
C ALA A 79 4.06 -14.62 6.26
N ALA A 80 5.13 -15.41 6.26
CA ALA A 80 5.61 -16.06 7.48
C ALA A 80 6.09 -15.01 8.51
N PRO A 81 6.05 -15.32 9.82
CA PRO A 81 6.37 -14.36 10.88
C PRO A 81 7.71 -13.63 10.72
N ASP A 82 8.76 -14.33 10.29
CA ASP A 82 10.12 -13.81 10.11
C ASP A 82 10.24 -12.85 8.91
N VAL A 83 9.41 -13.03 7.89
CA VAL A 83 9.37 -12.17 6.68
C VAL A 83 8.30 -11.09 6.73
N LEU A 84 7.34 -11.16 7.68
CA LEU A 84 6.24 -10.21 7.82
C LEU A 84 6.72 -8.74 7.87
N PRO A 85 7.80 -8.36 8.59
CA PRO A 85 8.26 -6.97 8.59
C PRO A 85 8.67 -6.47 7.19
N ALA A 86 9.23 -7.33 6.35
CA ALA A 86 9.58 -6.97 4.98
C ALA A 86 8.33 -6.88 4.09
N ALA A 87 7.41 -7.84 4.23
CA ALA A 87 6.15 -7.86 3.50
C ALA A 87 5.29 -6.61 3.78
N LEU A 88 5.18 -6.19 5.05
CA LEU A 88 4.46 -4.96 5.42
C LEU A 88 5.11 -3.69 4.84
N ARG A 89 6.44 -3.67 4.69
CA ARG A 89 7.14 -2.55 4.03
C ARG A 89 6.85 -2.50 2.53
N VAL A 90 6.75 -3.65 1.87
CA VAL A 90 6.31 -3.73 0.46
C VAL A 90 4.87 -3.23 0.34
N ALA A 91 3.97 -3.75 1.18
CA ALA A 91 2.57 -3.34 1.17
C ALA A 91 2.41 -1.83 1.38
N LYS A 92 3.14 -1.25 2.34
CA LYS A 92 3.17 0.20 2.54
C LYS A 92 3.58 0.98 1.30
N ARG A 93 4.64 0.58 0.62
CA ARG A 93 5.12 1.27 -0.58
C ARG A 93 4.10 1.18 -1.72
N ARG A 94 3.58 -0.01 -1.98
CA ARG A 94 2.61 -0.28 -3.06
C ARG A 94 1.28 0.45 -2.83
N THR A 95 0.71 0.35 -1.63
CA THR A 95 -0.53 1.07 -1.29
C THR A 95 -0.34 2.58 -1.36
N ALA A 96 0.77 3.13 -0.85
CA ALA A 96 1.03 4.56 -0.92
C ALA A 96 1.18 5.06 -2.37
N LEU A 97 1.91 4.33 -3.21
CA LEU A 97 2.08 4.67 -4.62
C LEU A 97 0.75 4.61 -5.38
N LEU A 98 -0.01 3.53 -5.21
CA LEU A 98 -1.31 3.34 -5.85
C LEU A 98 -2.33 4.40 -5.43
N ALA A 99 -2.45 4.66 -4.13
CA ALA A 99 -3.35 5.68 -3.60
C ALA A 99 -2.99 7.06 -4.18
N ALA A 100 -1.70 7.40 -4.25
CA ALA A 100 -1.25 8.65 -4.84
C ALA A 100 -1.56 8.74 -6.35
N LEU A 101 -1.32 7.67 -7.12
CA LEU A 101 -1.66 7.66 -8.56
C LEU A 101 -3.16 7.79 -8.79
N CYS A 102 -3.98 7.09 -8.00
CA CYS A 102 -5.43 7.18 -8.11
C CYS A 102 -5.97 8.57 -7.70
N ASP A 103 -5.37 9.20 -6.68
CA ASP A 103 -5.73 10.57 -6.28
C ASP A 103 -5.33 11.59 -7.35
N LEU A 104 -4.05 11.61 -7.71
CA LEU A 104 -3.49 12.56 -8.67
C LEU A 104 -4.07 12.36 -10.07
N GLY A 105 -4.45 11.14 -10.43
CA GLY A 105 -5.15 10.79 -11.66
C GLY A 105 -6.65 11.15 -11.68
N GLY A 106 -7.22 11.51 -10.53
CA GLY A 106 -8.65 11.73 -10.36
C GLY A 106 -9.51 10.47 -10.55
N VAL A 107 -8.94 9.32 -10.22
CA VAL A 107 -9.54 7.99 -10.35
C VAL A 107 -10.29 7.57 -9.09
N TRP A 108 -9.74 7.94 -7.93
CA TRP A 108 -10.36 7.72 -6.62
C TRP A 108 -10.83 9.04 -6.00
N PRO A 109 -12.02 9.05 -5.36
CA PRO A 109 -12.38 10.13 -4.46
C PRO A 109 -11.52 10.07 -3.18
N LEU A 110 -11.48 11.16 -2.42
CA LEU A 110 -10.63 11.30 -1.23
C LEU A 110 -10.87 10.17 -0.21
N GLU A 111 -12.12 9.78 -0.02
CA GLU A 111 -12.53 8.72 0.92
C GLU A 111 -11.95 7.35 0.55
N ALA A 112 -11.80 7.07 -0.76
CA ALA A 112 -11.18 5.83 -1.21
C ALA A 112 -9.66 5.85 -1.00
N VAL A 113 -9.02 7.02 -1.17
CA VAL A 113 -7.59 7.22 -0.93
C VAL A 113 -7.27 7.00 0.55
N THR A 114 -7.95 7.72 1.44
CA THR A 114 -7.73 7.61 2.89
C THR A 114 -8.20 6.27 3.43
N GLY A 115 -9.26 5.69 2.86
CA GLY A 115 -9.72 4.34 3.15
C GLY A 115 -8.67 3.28 2.82
N ALA A 116 -8.01 3.36 1.66
CA ALA A 116 -6.95 2.43 1.29
C ALA A 116 -5.76 2.48 2.28
N LEU A 117 -5.36 3.68 2.71
CA LEU A 117 -4.32 3.88 3.71
C LEU A 117 -4.73 3.31 5.08
N THR A 118 -5.97 3.56 5.50
CA THR A 118 -6.52 3.04 6.76
C THR A 118 -6.55 1.52 6.76
N ARG A 119 -7.05 0.90 5.68
CA ARG A 119 -7.12 -0.57 5.54
C ARG A 119 -5.74 -1.22 5.63
N LEU A 120 -4.73 -0.61 5.04
CA LEU A 120 -3.34 -1.06 5.22
C LEU A 120 -2.91 -0.97 6.69
N ALA A 121 -3.18 0.15 7.36
CA ALA A 121 -2.80 0.34 8.75
C ALA A 121 -3.48 -0.69 9.66
N ASP A 122 -4.79 -0.91 9.50
CA ASP A 122 -5.55 -1.92 10.23
C ASP A 122 -4.95 -3.31 10.02
N ARG A 123 -4.68 -3.67 8.76
CA ARG A 123 -4.11 -4.97 8.41
C ARG A 123 -2.71 -5.15 9.02
N ALA A 124 -1.87 -4.12 8.96
CA ALA A 124 -0.52 -4.15 9.51
C ALA A 124 -0.53 -4.32 11.03
N VAL A 125 -1.38 -3.58 11.75
CA VAL A 125 -1.54 -3.69 13.20
C VAL A 125 -2.02 -5.09 13.57
N HIS A 126 -3.08 -5.58 12.93
CA HIS A 126 -3.63 -6.90 13.22
C HIS A 126 -2.61 -8.03 13.00
N LEU A 127 -1.87 -8.00 11.89
CA LEU A 127 -0.86 -9.02 11.61
C LEU A 127 0.31 -8.98 12.59
N ALA A 128 0.78 -7.77 12.93
CA ALA A 128 1.85 -7.61 13.92
C ALA A 128 1.42 -8.14 15.30
N LEU A 129 0.21 -7.80 15.76
CA LEU A 129 -0.34 -8.31 17.01
C LEU A 129 -0.45 -9.84 17.00
N THR A 130 -0.97 -10.41 15.91
CA THR A 130 -1.12 -11.86 15.76
C THR A 130 0.22 -12.59 15.90
N VAL A 131 1.26 -12.11 15.23
CA VAL A 131 2.61 -12.70 15.28
C VAL A 131 3.24 -12.57 16.66
N GLU A 132 3.21 -11.38 17.26
CA GLU A 132 3.84 -11.14 18.56
C GLU A 132 3.12 -11.88 19.69
N VAL A 133 1.79 -11.98 19.63
CA VAL A 133 1.02 -12.80 20.58
C VAL A 133 1.34 -14.29 20.39
N ALA A 134 1.39 -14.79 19.17
CA ALA A 134 1.78 -16.19 18.91
C ALA A 134 3.16 -16.51 19.52
N GLU A 135 4.12 -15.59 19.35
CA GLU A 135 5.47 -15.73 19.92
C GLU A 135 5.46 -15.67 21.45
N ALA A 136 4.64 -14.81 22.05
CA ALA A 136 4.45 -14.75 23.50
C ALA A 136 3.84 -16.05 24.06
N ILE A 137 2.84 -16.63 23.38
CA ILE A 137 2.26 -17.94 23.72
C ILE A 137 3.33 -19.02 23.64
N ARG A 138 4.07 -19.10 22.53
CA ARG A 138 5.13 -20.09 22.32
C ARG A 138 6.21 -20.06 23.40
N ARG A 139 6.51 -18.85 23.93
CA ARG A 139 7.48 -18.63 25.02
C ARG A 139 6.89 -18.83 26.43
N GLY A 140 5.62 -19.23 26.55
CA GLY A 140 4.92 -19.41 27.82
C GLY A 140 4.71 -18.11 28.60
N LYS A 141 4.63 -16.96 27.91
CA LYS A 141 4.45 -15.64 28.53
C LYS A 141 2.99 -15.27 28.77
N LEU A 142 2.06 -16.05 28.22
CA LEU A 142 0.62 -15.86 28.37
C LEU A 142 0.03 -17.10 29.10
N PRO A 143 -0.14 -17.03 30.43
CA PRO A 143 -0.66 -18.15 31.21
C PRO A 143 -2.06 -18.57 30.75
N GLY A 144 -2.25 -19.87 30.54
CA GLY A 144 -3.53 -20.43 30.11
C GLY A 144 -3.83 -20.33 28.61
N ALA A 145 -2.97 -19.64 27.84
CA ALA A 145 -3.10 -19.58 26.39
C ALA A 145 -2.53 -20.84 25.71
N THR A 146 -3.17 -21.22 24.62
CA THR A 146 -2.85 -22.35 23.74
C THR A 146 -2.40 -21.85 22.37
N PRO A 147 -1.65 -22.63 21.58
CA PRO A 147 -1.27 -22.23 20.22
C PRO A 147 -2.46 -21.80 19.34
N GLU A 148 -3.64 -22.40 19.54
CA GLU A 148 -4.87 -22.10 18.83
C GLU A 148 -5.37 -20.67 19.10
N ASP A 149 -5.09 -20.10 20.28
CA ASP A 149 -5.48 -18.74 20.65
C ASP A 149 -4.73 -17.66 19.85
N ALA A 150 -3.61 -18.01 19.19
CA ALA A 150 -2.89 -17.09 18.31
C ALA A 150 -3.78 -16.57 17.17
N ALA A 151 -4.72 -17.39 16.68
CA ALA A 151 -5.61 -17.02 15.57
C ALA A 151 -6.48 -15.79 15.87
N THR A 152 -6.75 -15.51 17.16
CA THR A 152 -7.52 -14.35 17.62
C THR A 152 -6.63 -13.33 18.35
N SER A 153 -5.31 -13.41 18.16
CA SER A 153 -4.32 -12.63 18.92
C SER A 153 -4.51 -12.76 20.44
N GLY A 154 -4.93 -13.93 20.93
CA GLY A 154 -5.15 -14.18 22.36
C GLY A 154 -6.18 -13.24 23.00
N GLY A 155 -7.14 -12.72 22.22
CA GLY A 155 -8.12 -11.74 22.68
C GLY A 155 -7.58 -10.31 22.83
N MET A 156 -6.37 -10.03 22.34
CA MET A 156 -5.80 -8.68 22.37
C MET A 156 -6.60 -7.73 21.44
N VAL A 157 -6.90 -6.53 21.95
CA VAL A 157 -7.64 -5.50 21.22
C VAL A 157 -6.79 -4.23 21.13
N ALA A 158 -6.71 -3.66 19.92
CA ALA A 158 -6.14 -2.34 19.69
C ALA A 158 -7.24 -1.40 19.19
N LEU A 159 -7.39 -0.25 19.86
CA LEU A 159 -8.33 0.79 19.47
C LEU A 159 -7.58 1.88 18.70
N ALA A 160 -7.86 2.01 17.41
CA ALA A 160 -7.34 3.09 16.59
C ALA A 160 -8.00 4.42 16.98
N MET A 161 -7.18 5.42 17.28
CA MET A 161 -7.63 6.76 17.67
C MET A 161 -7.30 7.78 16.57
N GLY A 162 -7.98 8.93 16.58
CA GLY A 162 -7.74 10.00 15.60
C GLY A 162 -8.14 9.59 14.18
N LYS A 163 -7.33 9.98 13.18
CA LYS A 163 -7.64 9.79 11.76
C LYS A 163 -7.83 8.33 11.35
N MET A 164 -7.00 7.42 11.88
CA MET A 164 -7.15 5.99 11.62
C MET A 164 -8.49 5.48 12.16
N GLY A 165 -8.84 5.88 13.39
CA GLY A 165 -10.14 5.52 14.00
C GLY A 165 -11.34 6.13 13.28
N ALA A 166 -11.15 7.25 12.57
CA ALA A 166 -12.18 7.91 11.76
C ALA A 166 -12.21 7.43 10.29
N GLY A 167 -11.29 6.54 9.87
CA GLY A 167 -11.24 6.05 8.48
C GLY A 167 -10.64 7.04 7.48
N GLU A 168 -9.97 8.09 7.94
CA GLU A 168 -9.46 9.20 7.13
C GLU A 168 -7.93 9.34 7.22
N LEU A 169 -7.21 8.21 7.32
CA LEU A 169 -5.76 8.21 7.46
C LEU A 169 -5.07 8.91 6.27
N ASN A 170 -4.07 9.74 6.57
CA ASN A 170 -3.34 10.56 5.60
C ASN A 170 -1.83 10.32 5.60
#